data_AF-Q4SSI6-F1
#
_entry.id   AF-Q4SSI6-F1
#
_cell.length_a   1.000
_cell.length_b   1.000
_cell.length_c   1.000
_cell.angle_alpha   90.00
_cell.angle_beta   90.00
_cell.angle_gamma   90.00
#
_symmetry.space_group_name_H-M   'P 1'
#
loop_
_entity.id
_entity.type
_entity.pdbx_description
1 polymer ?
#
loop_
_entity_poly.entity_id
_entity_poly.type
_entity_poly.pdbx_seq_one_letter_code
_entity_poly.pdbx_strand_id
1 'polypeptide(L)'
;FVLFFILYLSIVFANVIIIVVTARENALHEPMYIFIMCLAVNSLYGSAGFFLRFLRDLLSSSHLISRPECFVQIYVIYTYGSFELSFLSVMAYDRYVAVCQPLHYHNKITKKTVILLIGLAVTIPAIIVTPFVYLSSTLPLCGNAIPKVFCANWLVVKLSCVPTGLSDLFGMLVTTPVVFLPFVFVLYTYGRIFLICRKRTSDFKRKVVQSCLPHIITFVNYSINFFCDVALSRIDLESLNPYIAVILSLEFVVIPPLVNPLVYGLKLPEIRKCILRMF
;
A
#
# COMPACT_ATOMS: atom_id res chain seq x y z
N PHE A 1 -15.92 -9.21 -16.60
CA PHE A 1 -14.59 -9.13 -17.22
C PHE A 1 -14.25 -7.71 -17.72
N VAL A 2 -14.94 -7.18 -18.74
CA VAL A 2 -14.61 -5.89 -19.40
C VAL A 2 -14.39 -4.73 -18.41
N LEU A 3 -15.29 -4.55 -17.44
CA LEU A 3 -15.18 -3.50 -16.43
C LEU A 3 -13.85 -3.55 -15.66
N PHE A 4 -13.48 -4.73 -15.14
CA PHE A 4 -12.25 -4.92 -14.35
C PHE A 4 -10.99 -4.83 -15.21
N PHE A 5 -11.08 -5.17 -16.50
CA PHE A 5 -9.99 -4.99 -17.43
C PHE A 5 -9.71 -3.51 -17.71
N ILE A 6 -10.75 -2.72 -17.96
CA ILE A 6 -10.64 -1.26 -18.11
C ILE A 6 -10.08 -0.63 -16.82
N LEU A 7 -10.55 -1.09 -15.67
CA LEU A 7 -10.05 -0.65 -14.37
C LEU A 7 -8.55 -0.92 -14.21
N TYR A 8 -8.11 -2.15 -14.53
CA TYR A 8 -6.70 -2.52 -14.49
C TYR A 8 -5.85 -1.66 -15.43
N LEU A 9 -6.28 -1.46 -16.67
CA LEU A 9 -5.59 -0.58 -17.62
C LEU A 9 -5.51 0.86 -17.11
N SER A 10 -6.57 1.35 -16.46
CA SER A 10 -6.59 2.70 -15.88
C SER A 10 -5.57 2.86 -14.75
N ILE A 11 -5.46 1.85 -13.86
CA ILE A 11 -4.45 1.81 -12.81
C ILE A 11 -3.04 1.80 -13.41
N VAL A 12 -2.81 0.94 -14.40
CA VAL A 12 -1.51 0.82 -15.07
C VAL A 12 -1.14 2.15 -15.72
N PHE A 13 -2.05 2.73 -16.50
CA PHE A 13 -1.83 4.00 -17.18
C PHE A 13 -1.52 5.14 -16.21
N ALA A 14 -2.33 5.31 -15.17
CA ALA A 14 -2.14 6.39 -14.19
C ALA A 14 -0.80 6.29 -13.46
N ASN A 15 -0.40 5.09 -13.02
CA ASN A 15 0.87 4.90 -12.31
C ASN A 15 2.08 4.97 -13.23
N VAL A 16 1.98 4.47 -14.48
CA VAL A 16 3.05 4.61 -15.48
C VAL A 16 3.30 6.07 -15.83
N ILE A 17 2.25 6.90 -15.96
CA ILE A 17 2.42 8.34 -16.18
C ILE A 17 3.22 8.98 -15.05
N ILE A 18 2.89 8.69 -13.80
CA ILE A 18 3.63 9.22 -12.64
C ILE A 18 5.10 8.81 -12.70
N ILE A 19 5.39 7.54 -12.99
CA ILE A 19 6.76 7.03 -13.12
C ILE A 19 7.51 7.75 -14.25
N VAL A 20 6.91 7.86 -15.43
CA VAL A 20 7.54 8.50 -16.61
C VAL A 20 7.80 9.98 -16.36
N VAL A 21 6.83 10.71 -15.80
CA VAL A 21 6.96 12.14 -15.48
C VAL A 21 8.09 12.36 -14.49
N THR A 22 8.11 11.59 -13.39
CA THR A 22 9.15 11.73 -12.36
C THR A 22 10.53 11.32 -12.86
N ALA A 23 10.64 10.30 -13.72
CA ALA A 23 11.92 9.84 -14.26
C ALA A 23 12.51 10.77 -15.33
N ARG A 24 11.68 11.52 -16.07
CA ARG A 24 12.14 12.39 -17.16
C ARG A 24 12.48 13.81 -16.71
N GLU A 25 11.75 14.34 -15.74
CA GLU A 25 11.93 15.73 -15.30
C GLU A 25 12.96 15.80 -14.16
N ASN A 26 14.16 16.29 -14.46
CA ASN A 26 15.22 16.43 -13.46
C ASN A 26 14.81 17.32 -12.28
N ALA A 27 13.91 18.28 -12.52
CA ALA A 27 13.35 19.13 -11.46
C ALA A 27 12.50 18.34 -10.44
N LEU A 28 12.05 17.12 -10.79
CA LEU A 28 11.32 16.21 -9.90
C LEU A 28 12.25 15.20 -9.22
N HIS A 29 13.57 15.27 -9.35
CA HIS A 29 14.50 14.40 -8.59
C HIS A 29 14.70 14.85 -7.14
N GLU A 30 13.65 15.38 -6.52
CA GLU A 30 13.61 15.63 -5.08
C GLU A 30 13.16 14.37 -4.32
N PRO A 31 13.60 14.17 -3.07
CA PRO A 31 13.28 12.99 -2.25
C PRO A 31 11.81 12.58 -2.27
N MET A 32 10.91 13.56 -2.14
CA MET A 32 9.47 13.33 -2.11
C MET A 32 8.94 12.65 -3.38
N TYR A 33 9.34 13.14 -4.55
CA TYR A 33 8.87 12.59 -5.82
C TYR A 33 9.44 11.20 -6.10
N ILE A 34 10.67 10.92 -5.64
CA ILE A 34 11.25 9.57 -5.70
C ILE A 34 10.38 8.59 -4.89
N PHE A 35 9.92 8.98 -3.69
CA PHE A 35 9.01 8.14 -2.90
C PHE A 35 7.63 7.96 -3.59
N ILE A 36 7.11 8.99 -4.26
CA ILE A 36 5.88 8.88 -5.07
C ILE A 36 6.07 7.89 -6.22
N MET A 37 7.21 7.92 -6.90
CA MET A 37 7.54 6.95 -7.94
C MET A 37 7.60 5.53 -7.36
N CYS A 38 8.20 5.34 -6.17
CA CYS A 38 8.19 4.05 -5.48
C CYS A 38 6.77 3.56 -5.14
N LEU A 39 5.87 4.44 -4.68
CA LEU A 39 4.45 4.12 -4.47
C LEU A 39 3.75 3.70 -5.78
N ALA A 40 4.06 4.37 -6.89
CA ALA A 40 3.50 4.03 -8.19
C ALA A 40 4.00 2.65 -8.66
N VAL A 41 5.28 2.33 -8.47
CA VAL A 41 5.84 0.99 -8.74
C VAL A 41 5.19 -0.06 -7.84
N ASN A 42 5.01 0.22 -6.55
CA ASN A 42 4.33 -0.67 -5.62
C ASN A 42 2.87 -0.94 -6.05
N SER A 43 2.18 0.10 -6.51
CA SER A 43 0.81 0.01 -7.02
C SER A 43 0.72 -0.91 -8.24
N LEU A 44 1.68 -0.82 -9.18
CA LEU A 44 1.77 -1.73 -10.33
C LEU A 44 2.05 -3.17 -9.91
N TYR A 45 2.97 -3.37 -8.95
CA TYR A 45 3.33 -4.68 -8.41
C TYR A 45 2.12 -5.39 -7.76
N GLY A 46 1.42 -4.71 -6.85
CA GLY A 46 0.22 -5.26 -6.21
C GLY A 46 -0.91 -5.51 -7.21
N SER A 47 -1.12 -4.58 -8.14
CA SER A 47 -2.16 -4.71 -9.17
C SER A 47 -1.89 -5.88 -10.11
N ALA A 48 -0.64 -6.11 -10.52
CA ALA A 48 -0.27 -7.27 -11.34
C ALA A 48 -0.51 -8.58 -10.59
N GLY A 49 -0.13 -8.66 -9.31
CA GLY A 49 -0.35 -9.85 -8.48
C GLY A 49 -1.83 -10.22 -8.28
N PHE A 50 -2.71 -9.21 -8.22
CA PHE A 50 -4.14 -9.41 -8.08
C PHE A 50 -4.85 -9.60 -9.43
N PHE A 51 -4.81 -8.59 -10.30
CA PHE A 51 -5.67 -8.50 -11.48
C PHE A 51 -5.36 -9.55 -12.54
N LEU A 52 -4.10 -9.95 -12.73
CA LEU A 52 -3.75 -10.95 -13.74
C LEU A 52 -4.47 -12.27 -13.47
N ARG A 53 -4.51 -12.69 -12.20
CA ARG A 53 -5.22 -13.91 -11.80
C ARG A 53 -6.73 -13.70 -11.78
N PHE A 54 -7.19 -12.61 -11.18
CA PHE A 54 -8.62 -12.31 -11.07
C PHE A 54 -9.33 -12.24 -12.43
N LEU A 55 -8.71 -11.59 -13.42
CA LEU A 55 -9.25 -11.51 -14.78
C LEU A 55 -9.31 -12.88 -15.47
N ARG A 56 -8.31 -13.74 -15.23
CA ARG A 56 -8.32 -15.13 -15.73
C ARG A 56 -9.43 -15.95 -15.09
N ASP A 57 -9.63 -15.81 -13.78
CA ASP A 57 -10.68 -16.53 -13.05
C ASP A 57 -12.09 -16.12 -13.48
N LEU A 58 -12.29 -14.86 -13.91
CA LEU A 58 -13.56 -14.39 -14.48
C LEU A 58 -13.92 -15.01 -15.85
N LEU A 59 -12.92 -15.53 -16.58
CA LEU A 59 -13.12 -16.20 -17.88
C LEU A 59 -13.14 -17.73 -17.76
N SER A 60 -12.67 -18.26 -16.64
CA SER A 60 -12.56 -19.69 -16.39
C SER A 60 -13.88 -20.25 -15.87
N SER A 61 -14.26 -21.45 -16.33
CA SER A 61 -15.38 -22.23 -15.77
C SER A 61 -15.03 -22.91 -14.44
N SER A 62 -13.73 -23.04 -14.13
CA SER A 62 -13.23 -23.56 -12.86
C SER A 62 -12.47 -22.48 -12.10
N HIS A 63 -12.92 -22.13 -10.89
CA HIS A 63 -12.28 -21.14 -10.01
C HIS A 63 -11.24 -21.79 -9.08
N LEU A 64 -10.49 -22.77 -9.59
CA LEU A 64 -9.48 -23.50 -8.83
C LEU A 64 -8.12 -22.81 -8.97
N ILE A 65 -7.48 -22.53 -7.85
CA ILE A 65 -6.11 -22.00 -7.78
C ILE A 65 -5.18 -23.08 -7.22
N SER A 66 -4.01 -23.22 -7.82
CA SER A 66 -3.01 -24.14 -7.28
C SER A 66 -2.43 -23.59 -5.97
N ARG A 67 -2.02 -24.48 -5.07
CA ARG A 67 -1.36 -24.12 -3.82
C ARG A 67 -0.19 -23.13 -4.01
N PRO A 68 0.79 -23.35 -4.92
CA PRO A 68 1.89 -22.41 -5.10
C PRO A 68 1.42 -21.05 -5.63
N GLU A 69 0.49 -21.00 -6.60
CA GLU A 69 -0.05 -19.72 -7.08
C GLU A 69 -0.74 -18.93 -5.96
N CYS A 70 -1.47 -19.62 -5.08
CA CYS A 70 -2.15 -19.01 -3.94
C CYS A 70 -1.16 -18.38 -2.96
N PHE A 71 -0.06 -19.08 -2.61
CA PHE A 71 0.96 -18.53 -1.72
C PHE A 71 1.79 -17.41 -2.36
N VAL A 72 2.04 -17.46 -3.67
CA VAL A 72 2.64 -16.34 -4.41
C VAL A 72 1.71 -15.12 -4.38
N GLN A 73 0.41 -15.30 -4.61
CA GLN A 73 -0.55 -14.21 -4.51
C GLN A 73 -0.59 -13.61 -3.10
N ILE A 74 -0.61 -14.45 -2.06
CA ILE A 74 -0.54 -14.00 -0.66
C ILE A 74 0.72 -13.16 -0.42
N TYR A 75 1.88 -13.65 -0.85
CA TYR A 75 3.15 -12.95 -0.68
C TYR A 75 3.12 -11.56 -1.33
N VAL A 76 2.63 -11.48 -2.57
CA VAL A 76 2.54 -10.22 -3.32
C VAL A 76 1.62 -9.23 -2.62
N ILE A 77 0.43 -9.66 -2.18
CA ILE A 77 -0.55 -8.77 -1.52
C ILE A 77 -0.03 -8.27 -0.17
N TYR A 78 0.57 -9.14 0.64
CA TYR A 78 1.10 -8.77 1.96
C TYR A 78 2.31 -7.84 1.86
N THR A 79 3.23 -8.11 0.93
CA THR A 79 4.37 -7.22 0.68
C THR A 79 3.92 -5.88 0.09
N TYR A 80 2.98 -5.89 -0.87
CA TYR A 80 2.36 -4.67 -1.43
C TYR A 80 1.81 -3.75 -0.33
N GLY A 81 0.94 -4.27 0.54
CA GLY A 81 0.37 -3.48 1.64
C GLY A 81 1.43 -2.97 2.60
N SER A 82 2.41 -3.81 2.93
CA SER A 82 3.47 -3.41 3.87
C SER A 82 4.43 -2.37 3.28
N PHE A 83 4.73 -2.46 1.98
CA PHE A 83 5.53 -1.46 1.27
C PHE A 83 4.79 -0.14 1.17
N GLU A 84 3.47 -0.17 0.90
CA GLU A 84 2.62 1.02 0.83
C GLU A 84 2.73 1.85 2.12
N LEU A 85 2.53 1.20 3.27
CA LEU A 85 2.61 1.86 4.57
C LEU A 85 4.05 2.30 4.93
N SER A 86 5.05 1.53 4.52
CA SER A 86 6.47 1.87 4.74
C SER A 86 6.88 3.11 3.93
N PHE A 87 6.45 3.21 2.67
CA PHE A 87 6.67 4.40 1.85
C PHE A 87 5.92 5.61 2.41
N LEU A 88 4.65 5.47 2.81
CA LEU A 88 3.90 6.53 3.49
C LEU A 88 4.62 7.03 4.75
N SER A 89 5.25 6.13 5.50
CA SER A 89 6.05 6.46 6.68
C SER A 89 7.31 7.26 6.34
N VAL A 90 8.05 6.82 5.32
CA VAL A 90 9.23 7.54 4.84
C VAL A 90 8.87 8.93 4.30
N MET A 91 7.74 9.06 3.61
CA MET A 91 7.22 10.36 3.14
C MET A 91 6.82 11.27 4.30
N ALA A 92 6.17 10.71 5.33
CA ALA A 92 5.83 11.46 6.54
C ALA A 92 7.08 11.94 7.29
N TYR A 93 8.14 11.12 7.32
CA TYR A 93 9.45 11.53 7.86
C TYR A 93 10.07 12.68 7.05
N ASP A 94 10.08 12.59 5.72
CA ASP A 94 10.58 13.66 4.85
C ASP A 94 9.84 14.99 5.11
N ARG A 95 8.50 14.96 5.17
CA ARG A 95 7.70 16.15 5.50
C ARG A 95 7.96 16.66 6.90
N TYR A 96 8.15 15.77 7.87
CA TYR A 96 8.49 16.16 9.23
C TYR A 96 9.81 16.92 9.27
N VAL A 97 10.87 16.42 8.64
CA VAL A 97 12.17 17.10 8.62
C VAL A 97 12.07 18.43 7.87
N ALA A 98 11.37 18.48 6.74
CA ALA A 98 11.19 19.70 5.95
C ALA A 98 10.47 20.81 6.73
N VAL A 99 9.43 20.47 7.50
CA VAL A 99 8.62 21.46 8.23
C VAL A 99 9.19 21.79 9.60
N CYS A 100 9.64 20.78 10.34
CA CYS A 100 10.05 20.94 11.74
C CYS A 100 11.52 21.32 11.89
N GLN A 101 12.37 20.98 10.90
CA GLN A 101 13.81 21.18 10.95
C GLN A 101 14.39 21.68 9.60
N PRO A 102 13.85 22.79 9.04
CA PRO A 102 14.20 23.25 7.70
C PRO A 102 15.70 23.52 7.51
N LEU A 103 16.38 24.10 8.52
CA LEU A 103 17.81 24.38 8.49
C LEU A 103 18.70 23.11 8.40
N HIS A 104 18.19 21.97 8.83
CA HIS A 104 18.92 20.70 8.84
C HIS A 104 18.46 19.76 7.73
N TYR A 105 17.51 20.18 6.88
CA TYR A 105 16.89 19.30 5.88
C TYR A 105 17.94 18.71 4.92
N HIS A 106 18.77 19.56 4.31
CA HIS A 106 19.79 19.12 3.36
C HIS A 106 20.91 18.27 3.98
N ASN A 107 21.12 18.38 5.29
CA ASN A 107 22.09 17.56 6.01
C ASN A 107 21.51 16.18 6.38
N LYS A 108 20.20 16.10 6.65
CA LYS A 108 19.53 14.85 7.04
C LYS A 108 19.02 14.06 5.84
N ILE A 109 18.35 14.71 4.91
CA ILE A 109 17.78 14.10 3.70
C ILE A 109 18.76 14.31 2.55
N THR A 110 19.76 13.43 2.50
CA THR A 110 20.70 13.35 1.38
C THR A 110 20.27 12.27 0.40
N LYS A 111 20.84 12.25 -0.82
CA LYS A 111 20.62 11.16 -1.79
C LYS A 111 20.92 9.77 -1.19
N LYS A 112 21.99 9.67 -0.39
CA LYS A 112 22.34 8.42 0.32
C LYS A 112 21.26 8.03 1.33
N THR A 113 20.75 8.99 2.09
CA THR A 113 19.64 8.77 3.03
C THR A 113 18.39 8.27 2.30
N VAL A 114 18.03 8.88 1.17
CA VAL A 114 16.86 8.48 0.38
C VAL A 114 16.98 7.04 -0.11
N ILE A 115 18.13 6.66 -0.68
CA ILE A 115 18.38 5.29 -1.13
C ILE A 115 18.30 4.30 0.04
N LEU A 116 18.90 4.64 1.18
CA LEU A 116 18.83 3.82 2.38
C LEU A 116 17.39 3.66 2.87
N LEU A 117 16.61 4.74 2.95
CA LEU A 117 15.22 4.70 3.40
C LEU A 117 14.34 3.86 2.47
N ILE A 118 14.52 3.96 1.14
CA ILE A 118 13.82 3.12 0.16
C ILE A 118 14.20 1.65 0.36
N GLY A 119 15.51 1.38 0.49
CA GLY A 119 16.02 0.03 0.76
C GLY A 119 15.35 -0.56 2.00
N LEU A 120 15.39 0.15 3.12
CA LEU A 120 14.78 -0.29 4.38
C LEU A 120 13.25 -0.47 4.27
N ALA A 121 12.56 0.44 3.56
CA ALA A 121 11.11 0.38 3.36
C ALA A 121 10.66 -0.87 2.59
N VAL A 122 11.54 -1.46 1.78
CA VAL A 122 11.27 -2.69 1.02
C VAL A 122 11.84 -3.91 1.74
N THR A 123 13.08 -3.85 2.23
CA THR A 123 13.75 -5.02 2.80
C THR A 123 13.16 -5.43 4.14
N ILE A 124 12.83 -4.48 5.03
CA ILE A 124 12.28 -4.82 6.36
C ILE A 124 10.95 -5.56 6.22
N PRO A 125 9.95 -5.06 5.47
CA PRO A 125 8.71 -5.81 5.32
C PRO A 125 8.89 -7.14 4.58
N ALA A 126 9.76 -7.20 3.56
CA ALA A 126 10.01 -8.45 2.85
C ALA A 126 10.62 -9.53 3.77
N ILE A 127 11.60 -9.17 4.60
CA ILE A 127 12.23 -10.08 5.58
C ILE A 127 11.22 -10.59 6.59
N ILE A 128 10.22 -9.78 6.95
CA ILE A 128 9.22 -10.17 7.94
C ILE A 128 8.09 -11.01 7.32
N VAL A 129 7.61 -10.64 6.12
CA VAL A 129 6.51 -11.34 5.44
C VAL A 129 6.96 -12.70 4.92
N THR A 130 8.20 -12.86 4.46
CA THR A 130 8.71 -14.12 3.90
C THR A 130 8.60 -15.32 4.85
N PRO A 131 9.16 -15.31 6.08
CA PRO A 131 9.04 -16.44 7.01
C PRO A 131 7.59 -16.69 7.44
N PHE A 132 6.79 -15.63 7.54
CA PHE A 132 5.36 -15.75 7.86
C PHE A 132 4.61 -16.54 6.77
N VAL A 133 4.75 -16.15 5.50
CA VAL A 133 4.11 -16.86 4.38
C VAL A 133 4.69 -18.25 4.20
N TYR A 134 6.00 -18.42 4.38
CA TYR A 134 6.66 -19.73 4.32
C TYR A 134 6.09 -20.69 5.35
N LEU A 135 5.97 -20.28 6.62
CA LEU A 135 5.40 -21.10 7.68
C LEU A 135 3.97 -21.53 7.34
N SER A 136 3.12 -20.58 6.90
CA SER A 136 1.76 -20.90 6.45
C SER A 136 1.75 -21.88 5.27
N SER A 137 2.73 -21.79 4.37
CA SER A 137 2.85 -22.67 3.21
C SER A 137 3.21 -24.11 3.56
N THR A 138 3.70 -24.40 4.77
CA THR A 138 4.02 -25.76 5.23
C THR A 138 2.85 -26.49 5.87
N LEU A 139 1.75 -25.78 6.19
CA LEU A 139 0.61 -26.37 6.88
C LEU A 139 -0.14 -27.38 5.99
N PRO A 140 -0.61 -28.51 6.54
CA PRO A 140 -1.49 -29.42 5.82
C PRO A 140 -2.89 -28.80 5.72
N LEU A 141 -3.43 -28.68 4.51
CA LEU A 141 -4.75 -28.12 4.24
C LEU A 141 -5.77 -29.25 4.09
N CYS A 142 -6.89 -29.16 4.82
CA CYS A 142 -8.02 -30.10 4.73
C CYS A 142 -9.21 -29.51 3.96
N GLY A 143 -9.33 -28.18 3.93
CA GLY A 143 -10.35 -27.47 3.17
C GLY A 143 -9.81 -26.84 1.88
N ASN A 144 -10.71 -26.54 0.96
CA ASN A 144 -10.41 -25.94 -0.35
C ASN A 144 -11.27 -24.70 -0.69
N ALA A 145 -12.17 -24.29 0.21
CA ALA A 145 -13.07 -23.16 -0.01
C ALA A 145 -12.53 -21.89 0.68
N ILE A 146 -12.22 -20.87 -0.12
CA ILE A 146 -11.80 -19.55 0.37
C ILE A 146 -12.91 -18.56 0.06
N PRO A 147 -13.62 -18.01 1.06
CA PRO A 147 -14.71 -17.05 0.84
C PRO A 147 -14.18 -15.63 0.54
N LYS A 148 -13.24 -15.51 -0.39
CA LYS A 148 -12.61 -14.25 -0.81
C LYS A 148 -12.18 -14.35 -2.27
N VAL A 149 -12.18 -13.22 -3.00
CA VAL A 149 -11.81 -13.18 -4.44
C VAL A 149 -10.30 -13.31 -4.70
N PHE A 150 -9.49 -13.38 -3.64
CA PHE A 150 -8.06 -13.70 -3.70
C PHE A 150 -7.65 -14.47 -2.45
N CYS A 151 -6.50 -15.13 -2.52
CA CYS A 151 -5.94 -15.86 -1.38
C CYS A 151 -5.50 -14.90 -0.27
N ALA A 152 -6.17 -14.97 0.89
CA ALA A 152 -5.74 -14.32 2.12
C ALA A 152 -5.13 -15.34 3.08
N ASN A 153 -3.96 -15.02 3.65
CA ASN A 153 -3.22 -15.94 4.51
C ASN A 153 -4.08 -16.45 5.69
N TRP A 154 -4.79 -15.55 6.36
CA TRP A 154 -5.68 -15.88 7.48
C TRP A 154 -6.73 -16.95 7.12
N LEU A 155 -7.41 -16.76 5.98
CA LEU A 155 -8.43 -17.70 5.51
C LEU A 155 -7.82 -19.04 5.10
N VAL A 156 -6.63 -19.03 4.48
CA VAL A 156 -5.92 -20.27 4.10
C VAL A 156 -5.45 -21.06 5.31
N VAL A 157 -4.90 -20.38 6.32
CA VAL A 157 -4.46 -21.02 7.57
C VAL A 157 -5.65 -21.63 8.32
N LYS A 158 -6.82 -20.99 8.31
CA LYS A 158 -8.06 -21.53 8.90
C LYS A 158 -8.53 -22.85 8.26
N LEU A 159 -8.13 -23.15 7.02
CA LEU A 159 -8.45 -24.41 6.33
C LEU A 159 -7.52 -25.58 6.70
N SER A 160 -6.56 -25.37 7.60
CA SER A 160 -5.58 -26.40 7.96
C SER A 160 -6.16 -27.49 8.86
N CYS A 161 -5.58 -28.68 8.77
CA CYS A 161 -6.00 -29.87 9.53
C CYS A 161 -5.53 -29.86 10.99
N VAL A 162 -4.61 -28.95 11.35
CA VAL A 162 -3.90 -28.93 12.62
C VAL A 162 -4.28 -27.67 13.39
N PRO A 163 -4.38 -27.71 14.73
CA PRO A 163 -4.64 -26.50 15.52
C PRO A 163 -3.64 -25.39 15.18
N THR A 164 -4.15 -24.25 14.71
CA THR A 164 -3.31 -23.15 14.21
C THR A 164 -2.90 -22.16 15.29
N GLY A 165 -3.40 -22.29 16.52
CA GLY A 165 -3.26 -21.26 17.56
C GLY A 165 -1.82 -20.76 17.78
N LEU A 166 -0.81 -21.63 17.69
CA LEU A 166 0.60 -21.23 17.81
C LEU A 166 1.13 -20.49 16.58
N SER A 167 0.81 -20.96 15.37
CA SER A 167 1.18 -20.27 14.11
C SER A 167 0.46 -18.95 13.99
N ASP A 168 -0.75 -18.89 14.53
CA ASP A 168 -1.62 -17.72 14.51
C ASP A 168 -1.16 -16.64 15.48
N LEU A 169 -0.82 -17.04 16.71
CA LEU A 169 -0.20 -16.16 17.70
C LEU A 169 1.14 -15.61 17.19
N PHE A 170 1.98 -16.47 16.61
CA PHE A 170 3.25 -16.05 16.00
C PHE A 170 3.01 -15.07 14.84
N GLY A 171 2.06 -15.38 13.96
CA GLY A 171 1.63 -14.51 12.87
C GLY A 171 1.23 -13.12 13.37
N MET A 172 0.33 -13.06 14.35
CA MET A 172 -0.11 -11.78 14.93
C MET A 172 1.03 -11.02 15.59
N LEU A 173 1.90 -11.68 16.36
CA LEU A 173 3.05 -11.03 17.00
C LEU A 173 4.05 -10.44 15.99
N VAL A 174 4.19 -11.06 14.83
CA VAL A 174 5.16 -10.66 13.80
C VAL A 174 4.56 -9.62 12.83
N THR A 175 3.31 -9.78 12.40
CA THR A 175 2.68 -8.89 11.42
C THR A 175 2.11 -7.62 12.05
N THR A 176 1.69 -7.67 13.32
CA THR A 176 1.10 -6.49 14.00
C THR A 176 2.10 -5.33 14.11
N PRO A 177 3.36 -5.53 14.55
CA PRO A 177 4.34 -4.45 14.61
C PRO A 177 4.65 -3.83 13.24
N VAL A 178 4.66 -4.63 12.18
CA VAL A 178 4.93 -4.16 10.80
C VAL A 178 3.88 -3.16 10.33
N VAL A 179 2.64 -3.31 10.77
CA VAL A 179 1.57 -2.37 10.41
C VAL A 179 1.44 -1.27 11.46
N PHE A 180 1.46 -1.62 12.74
CA PHE A 180 1.16 -0.69 13.81
C PHE A 180 2.26 0.36 14.02
N LEU A 181 3.54 -0.03 13.95
CA LEU A 181 4.64 0.91 14.16
C LEU A 181 4.69 2.00 13.08
N PRO A 182 4.66 1.67 11.77
CA PRO A 182 4.58 2.69 10.71
C PRO A 182 3.32 3.55 10.81
N PHE A 183 2.17 2.96 11.13
CA PHE A 183 0.91 3.69 11.31
C PHE A 183 0.99 4.75 12.42
N VAL A 184 1.45 4.35 13.61
CA VAL A 184 1.64 5.27 14.75
C VAL A 184 2.70 6.32 14.43
N PHE A 185 3.76 5.95 13.72
CA PHE A 185 4.80 6.88 13.29
C PHE A 185 4.26 7.97 12.35
N VAL A 186 3.41 7.62 11.37
CA VAL A 186 2.76 8.58 10.48
C VAL A 186 1.84 9.52 11.27
N LEU A 187 1.02 8.99 12.18
CA LEU A 187 0.16 9.83 13.03
C LEU A 187 0.97 10.77 13.92
N TYR A 188 2.04 10.27 14.52
CA TYR A 188 2.92 11.07 15.37
C TYR A 188 3.57 12.20 14.58
N THR A 189 4.14 11.92 13.40
CA THR A 189 4.81 12.92 12.57
C THR A 189 3.85 14.01 12.11
N TYR A 190 2.67 13.67 11.61
CA TYR A 190 1.67 14.68 11.23
C TYR A 190 1.07 15.42 12.43
N GLY A 191 0.92 14.77 13.58
CA GLY A 191 0.55 15.43 14.83
C GLY A 191 1.56 16.49 15.25
N ARG A 192 2.87 16.18 15.16
CA ARG A 192 3.94 17.14 15.43
C ARG A 192 3.95 18.30 14.43
N ILE A 193 3.76 18.02 13.14
CA ILE A 193 3.64 19.04 12.09
C ILE A 193 2.47 19.99 12.41
N PHE A 194 1.30 19.44 12.75
CA PHE A 194 0.11 20.21 13.08
C PHE A 194 0.34 21.13 14.29
N LEU A 195 0.94 20.61 15.36
CA LEU A 195 1.24 21.38 16.58
C LEU A 195 2.17 22.58 16.31
N ILE A 196 3.20 22.39 15.48
CA ILE A 196 4.10 23.49 15.09
C ILE A 196 3.38 24.49 14.19
N CYS A 197 2.59 24.01 13.23
CA CYS A 197 1.84 24.88 12.31
C CYS A 197 0.85 25.76 13.05
N ARG A 198 0.22 25.29 14.14
CA ARG A 198 -0.76 26.05 14.92
C ARG A 198 -0.24 27.43 15.36
N LYS A 199 1.05 27.53 15.71
CA LYS A 199 1.72 28.73 16.21
C LYS A 199 2.30 29.64 15.11
N ARG A 200 2.15 29.28 13.83
CA ARG A 200 2.72 30.01 12.68
C ARG A 200 1.67 30.84 11.93
N THR A 201 2.13 31.69 11.02
CA THR A 201 1.29 32.55 10.17
C THR A 201 0.34 31.75 9.28
N SER A 202 -0.76 32.38 8.84
CA SER A 202 -1.74 31.79 7.92
C SER A 202 -1.10 31.32 6.61
N ASP A 203 -0.16 32.09 6.06
CA ASP A 203 0.54 31.74 4.82
C ASP A 203 1.42 30.49 4.98
N PHE A 204 2.12 30.38 6.12
CA PHE A 204 2.89 29.19 6.44
C PHE A 204 1.98 27.96 6.59
N LYS A 205 0.86 28.10 7.29
CA LYS A 205 -0.15 27.03 7.43
C LYS A 205 -0.66 26.57 6.06
N ARG A 206 -1.00 27.50 5.17
CA ARG A 206 -1.48 27.19 3.81
C ARG A 206 -0.44 26.40 3.00
N LYS A 207 0.82 26.82 3.03
CA LYS A 207 1.92 26.11 2.35
C LYS A 207 2.10 24.69 2.89
N VAL A 208 2.10 24.51 4.21
CA VAL A 208 2.24 23.17 4.82
C VAL A 208 1.05 22.29 4.46
N VAL A 209 -0.19 22.79 4.58
CA VAL A 209 -1.38 22.04 4.19
C VAL A 209 -1.31 21.62 2.74
N GLN A 210 -0.95 22.52 1.81
CA GLN A 210 -0.82 22.16 0.39
C GLN A 210 0.20 21.04 0.16
N SER A 211 1.31 21.03 0.90
CA SER A 211 2.35 20.01 0.77
C SER A 211 2.04 18.68 1.47
N CYS A 212 1.27 18.70 2.57
CA CYS A 212 1.00 17.51 3.39
C CYS A 212 -0.34 16.84 3.05
N LEU A 213 -1.30 17.61 2.52
CA LEU A 213 -2.65 17.14 2.24
C LEU A 213 -2.69 15.91 1.31
N PRO A 214 -1.90 15.82 0.22
CA PRO A 214 -1.88 14.63 -0.63
C PRO A 214 -1.56 13.36 0.18
N HIS A 215 -0.54 13.42 1.03
CA HIS A 215 -0.07 12.30 1.83
C HIS A 215 -1.05 11.91 2.95
N ILE A 216 -1.71 12.91 3.57
CA ILE A 216 -2.74 12.65 4.58
C ILE A 216 -3.94 11.96 3.92
N ILE A 217 -4.35 12.39 2.73
CA ILE A 217 -5.45 11.76 1.98
C ILE A 217 -5.09 10.31 1.64
N THR A 218 -3.90 10.07 1.09
CA THR A 218 -3.48 8.70 0.73
C THR A 218 -3.34 7.81 1.97
N PHE A 219 -2.79 8.34 3.07
CA PHE A 219 -2.68 7.60 4.33
C PHE A 219 -4.05 7.25 4.93
N VAL A 220 -4.98 8.20 5.00
CA VAL A 220 -6.34 7.95 5.50
C VAL A 220 -7.06 6.95 4.60
N ASN A 221 -6.94 7.10 3.28
CA ASN A 221 -7.52 6.17 2.32
C ASN A 221 -6.97 4.75 2.52
N TYR A 222 -5.64 4.58 2.58
CA TYR A 222 -5.02 3.30 2.86
C TYR A 222 -5.48 2.70 4.19
N SER A 223 -5.54 3.52 5.24
CA SER A 223 -5.93 3.09 6.59
C SER A 223 -7.37 2.55 6.64
N ILE A 224 -8.30 3.22 5.95
CA ILE A 224 -9.69 2.77 5.85
C ILE A 224 -9.75 1.43 5.11
N ASN A 225 -9.13 1.34 3.93
CA ASN A 225 -9.13 0.12 3.13
C ASN A 225 -8.48 -1.06 3.88
N PHE A 226 -7.36 -0.82 4.56
CA PHE A 226 -6.68 -1.85 5.34
C PHE A 226 -7.54 -2.34 6.51
N PHE A 227 -8.16 -1.42 7.25
CA PHE A 227 -9.02 -1.77 8.38
C PHE A 227 -10.24 -2.58 7.93
N CYS A 228 -10.87 -2.18 6.81
CA CYS A 228 -11.99 -2.91 6.24
C CYS A 228 -11.58 -4.32 5.75
N ASP A 229 -10.43 -4.48 5.09
CA ASP A 229 -9.92 -5.80 4.65
C ASP A 229 -9.64 -6.74 5.83
N VAL A 230 -9.05 -6.21 6.90
CA VAL A 230 -8.81 -6.96 8.15
C VAL A 230 -10.14 -7.33 8.82
N ALA A 231 -11.08 -6.39 8.93
CA ALA A 231 -12.39 -6.65 9.49
C ALA A 231 -13.14 -7.73 8.71
N LEU A 232 -13.12 -7.65 7.38
CA LEU A 232 -13.71 -8.65 6.49
C LEU A 232 -13.10 -10.05 6.70
N SER A 233 -11.80 -10.12 6.93
CA SER A 233 -11.10 -11.39 7.14
C SER A 233 -11.41 -12.03 8.51
N ARG A 234 -11.97 -11.27 9.46
CA ARG A 234 -12.25 -11.70 10.84
C ARG A 234 -13.74 -11.92 11.12
N ILE A 235 -14.63 -11.27 10.38
CA ILE A 235 -16.08 -11.47 10.50
C ILE A 235 -16.45 -12.84 9.91
N ASP A 236 -17.49 -13.47 10.46
CA ASP A 236 -18.04 -14.68 9.89
C ASP A 236 -18.76 -14.36 8.57
N LEU A 237 -18.08 -14.65 7.46
CA LEU A 237 -18.51 -14.32 6.11
C LEU A 237 -19.83 -15.02 5.72
N GLU A 238 -20.21 -16.10 6.41
CA GLU A 238 -21.50 -16.79 6.19
C GLU A 238 -22.71 -15.93 6.59
N SER A 239 -22.52 -14.96 7.50
CA SER A 239 -23.56 -14.01 7.92
C SER A 239 -23.62 -12.75 7.05
N LEU A 240 -22.64 -12.56 6.17
CA LEU A 240 -22.47 -11.35 5.39
C LEU A 240 -23.00 -11.53 3.96
N ASN A 241 -23.58 -10.47 3.39
CA ASN A 241 -24.00 -10.51 2.00
C ASN A 241 -22.77 -10.75 1.09
N PRO A 242 -22.78 -11.78 0.22
CA PRO A 242 -21.63 -12.12 -0.62
C PRO A 242 -21.19 -10.98 -1.54
N TYR A 243 -22.10 -10.10 -1.96
CA TYR A 243 -21.75 -8.91 -2.73
C TYR A 243 -20.91 -7.91 -1.93
N ILE A 244 -21.21 -7.74 -0.64
CA ILE A 244 -20.45 -6.84 0.25
C ILE A 244 -19.04 -7.41 0.48
N ALA A 245 -18.92 -8.72 0.68
CA ALA A 245 -17.61 -9.36 0.84
C ALA A 245 -16.71 -9.20 -0.40
N VAL A 246 -17.30 -9.30 -1.60
CA VAL A 246 -16.58 -9.06 -2.86
C VAL A 246 -16.12 -7.60 -2.96
N ILE A 247 -17.00 -6.63 -2.68
CA ILE A 247 -16.67 -5.20 -2.75
C ILE A 247 -15.55 -4.84 -1.77
N LEU A 248 -15.67 -5.26 -0.51
CA LEU A 248 -14.67 -5.01 0.53
C LEU A 248 -13.34 -5.74 0.27
N SER A 249 -13.35 -6.84 -0.49
CA SER A 249 -12.10 -7.48 -0.92
C SER A 249 -11.42 -6.70 -2.05
N LEU A 250 -12.21 -6.13 -2.95
CA LEU A 250 -11.71 -5.39 -4.10
C LEU A 250 -11.19 -4.00 -3.73
N GLU A 251 -11.76 -3.35 -2.72
CA GLU A 251 -11.41 -1.97 -2.37
C GLU A 251 -9.91 -1.81 -2.05
N PHE A 252 -9.34 -2.74 -1.27
CA PHE A 252 -7.94 -2.67 -0.84
C PHE A 252 -6.93 -2.73 -2.00
N VAL A 253 -7.28 -3.45 -3.07
CA VAL A 253 -6.43 -3.64 -4.26
C VAL A 253 -6.78 -2.69 -5.41
N VAL A 254 -7.89 -1.97 -5.32
CA VAL A 254 -8.36 -1.04 -6.36
C VAL A 254 -8.19 0.41 -5.95
N ILE A 255 -8.62 0.77 -4.75
CA ILE A 255 -8.75 2.17 -4.35
C ILE A 255 -7.37 2.82 -4.16
N PRO A 256 -6.42 2.27 -3.37
CA PRO A 256 -5.11 2.93 -3.22
C PRO A 256 -4.36 3.11 -4.54
N PRO A 257 -4.26 2.09 -5.44
CA PRO A 257 -3.58 2.23 -6.73
C PRO A 257 -4.19 3.26 -7.68
N LEU A 258 -5.48 3.58 -7.55
CA LEU A 258 -6.14 4.64 -8.32
C LEU A 258 -6.03 6.01 -7.65
N VAL A 259 -6.31 6.07 -6.36
CA VAL A 259 -6.39 7.34 -5.62
C VAL A 259 -5.01 7.96 -5.48
N ASN A 260 -3.96 7.17 -5.27
CA ASN A 260 -2.58 7.67 -5.15
C ASN A 260 -2.15 8.53 -6.35
N PRO A 261 -2.10 8.01 -7.59
CA PRO A 261 -1.66 8.79 -8.74
C PRO A 261 -2.58 9.98 -9.04
N LEU A 262 -3.89 9.87 -8.77
CA LEU A 262 -4.82 11.00 -8.92
C LEU A 262 -4.55 12.11 -7.91
N VAL A 263 -4.38 11.76 -6.63
CA VAL A 263 -4.09 12.72 -5.57
C VAL A 263 -2.75 13.41 -5.84
N TYR A 264 -1.71 12.64 -6.17
CA TYR A 264 -0.40 13.22 -6.47
C TYR A 264 -0.40 14.02 -7.79
N GLY A 265 -0.99 13.50 -8.86
CA GLY A 265 -1.04 14.17 -10.16
C GLY A 265 -1.90 15.44 -10.19
N LEU A 266 -2.99 15.51 -9.43
CA LEU A 266 -3.88 16.67 -9.40
C LEU A 266 -3.45 17.74 -8.38
N LYS A 267 -2.90 17.32 -7.24
CA LYS A 267 -2.59 18.25 -6.12
C LYS A 267 -1.16 18.75 -6.12
N LEU A 268 -0.20 18.04 -6.74
CA LEU A 268 1.16 18.54 -6.86
C LEU A 268 1.31 19.35 -8.15
N PRO A 269 1.51 20.68 -8.05
CA PRO A 269 1.51 21.56 -9.22
C PRO A 269 2.62 21.21 -10.22
N GLU A 270 3.78 20.74 -9.74
CA GLU A 270 4.90 20.38 -10.62
C GLU A 270 4.62 19.11 -11.43
N ILE A 271 4.02 18.09 -10.81
CA ILE A 271 3.56 16.89 -11.54
C ILE A 271 2.46 17.29 -12.53
N ARG A 272 1.48 18.08 -12.08
CA ARG A 272 0.37 18.54 -12.94
C ARG A 272 0.86 19.28 -14.18
N LYS A 273 1.83 20.20 -14.03
CA LYS A 273 2.44 20.93 -15.14
C LYS A 273 3.13 19.98 -16.12
N CYS A 274 3.85 18.98 -15.63
CA CYS A 274 4.54 18.03 -16.50
C CYS A 274 3.56 17.13 -17.25
N ILE A 275 2.50 16.64 -16.59
CA ILE A 275 1.42 15.88 -17.23
C ILE A 275 0.77 16.73 -18.34
N LEU A 276 0.44 17.99 -18.06
CA LEU A 276 -0.14 18.90 -19.06
C LEU A 276 0.79 19.26 -20.23
N ARG A 277 2.11 19.03 -20.12
CA ARG A 277 3.03 19.18 -21.26
C ARG A 277 3.14 17.92 -22.12
N MET A 278 2.74 16.76 -21.58
CA MET A 278 2.79 15.49 -22.30
C MET A 278 1.56 15.24 -23.18
N PHE A 279 0.45 15.94 -22.91
CA PHE A 279 -0.79 15.92 -23.68
C PHE A 279 -0.98 17.27 -24.38
#